data_AF-A0A3D2Z643-F1
#
_entry.id   AF-A0A3D2Z643-F1
#
_cell.length_a   1.000
_cell.length_b   1.000
_cell.length_c   1.000
_cell.angle_alpha   90.00
_cell.angle_beta   90.00
_cell.angle_gamma   90.00
#
_symmetry.space_group_name_H-M   'P 1'
#
loop_
_entity.id
_entity.type
_entity.pdbx_description
1 polymer ?
#
loop_
_entity_poly.entity_id
_entity_poly.type
_entity_poly.pdbx_seq_one_letter_code
_entity_poly.pdbx_strand_id
1 'polypeptide(L)'
;MGFPFVYGYQVPVNFNVQLYQDVVILPLSRQDSLLIQSQRRPVALVPAHLAPMGIHFYTGDLFPAQYHNAAFVAIRGGQTRGNLARVPGFKVVALYAEAVG
;
A
#
# COMPACT_ATOMS: atom_id res chain seq x y z
N MET A 1 10.15 -15.33 5.25
CA MET A 1 9.76 -14.15 4.45
C MET A 1 9.21 -14.67 3.14
N GLY A 2 8.01 -14.25 2.72
CA GLY A 2 7.47 -14.60 1.39
C GLY A 2 7.94 -13.61 0.34
N PHE A 3 7.87 -13.99 -0.94
CA PHE A 3 8.14 -13.09 -2.06
C PHE A 3 6.83 -12.66 -2.71
N PRO A 4 6.58 -11.35 -2.90
CA PRO A 4 5.36 -10.90 -3.55
C PRO A 4 5.41 -11.24 -5.05
N PHE A 5 4.30 -11.72 -5.61
CA PHE A 5 4.16 -11.89 -7.06
C PHE A 5 3.96 -10.56 -7.80
N VAL A 6 3.40 -9.57 -7.11
CA VAL A 6 3.06 -8.25 -7.64
C VAL A 6 3.51 -7.16 -6.68
N TYR A 7 4.01 -6.04 -7.21
CA TYR A 7 4.35 -4.87 -6.39
C TYR A 7 3.25 -3.79 -6.39
N GLY A 8 2.31 -3.87 -7.33
CA GLY A 8 1.19 -2.95 -7.49
C GLY A 8 -0.11 -3.71 -7.81
N TYR A 9 -1.16 -2.97 -8.18
CA TYR A 9 -2.42 -3.60 -8.59
C TYR A 9 -2.23 -4.38 -9.91
N GLN A 10 -2.15 -5.70 -9.81
CA GLN A 10 -1.92 -6.60 -10.94
C GLN A 10 -0.62 -6.30 -11.74
N VAL A 11 0.34 -5.62 -11.12
CA VAL A 11 1.63 -5.32 -11.76
C VAL A 11 2.69 -6.29 -11.24
N PRO A 12 3.20 -7.21 -12.09
CA PRO A 12 4.13 -8.24 -11.66
C PRO A 12 5.45 -7.63 -11.20
N VAL A 13 6.10 -8.27 -10.22
CA VAL A 13 7.48 -7.93 -9.88
C VAL A 13 8.41 -8.22 -11.05
N ASN A 14 9.53 -7.49 -11.14
CA ASN A 14 10.56 -7.79 -12.13
C ASN A 14 11.35 -9.04 -11.71
N PHE A 15 10.92 -10.21 -12.21
CA PHE A 15 11.58 -11.48 -11.94
C PHE A 15 12.97 -11.63 -12.58
N ASN A 16 13.40 -10.68 -13.42
CA ASN A 16 14.75 -10.71 -14.01
C ASN A 16 15.84 -10.26 -13.03
N VAL A 17 15.49 -9.72 -11.86
CA VAL A 17 16.49 -9.40 -10.82
C VAL A 17 17.06 -10.71 -10.25
N GLN A 18 18.40 -10.82 -10.16
CA GLN A 18 19.11 -12.03 -9.74
C GLN A 18 18.55 -12.66 -8.47
N LEU A 19 18.19 -11.83 -7.47
CA LEU A 19 17.60 -12.26 -6.22
C LEU A 19 16.38 -13.18 -6.41
N TYR A 20 15.54 -12.92 -7.43
CA TYR A 20 14.35 -13.72 -7.73
C TYR A 20 14.65 -14.96 -8.58
N GLN A 21 15.81 -15.01 -9.24
CA GLN A 21 16.27 -16.17 -9.99
C GLN A 21 16.91 -17.22 -9.05
N ASP A 22 17.52 -16.77 -7.96
CA ASP A 22 18.19 -17.62 -6.97
C ASP A 22 17.19 -18.32 -6.01
N VAL A 23 15.91 -17.97 -6.09
CA VAL A 23 14.83 -18.51 -5.27
C VAL A 23 13.81 -19.22 -6.13
N VAL A 24 13.24 -20.32 -5.62
CA VAL A 24 12.31 -21.19 -6.36
C VAL A 24 10.90 -20.58 -6.40
N ILE A 25 10.77 -19.38 -6.98
CA ILE A 25 9.47 -18.72 -7.23
C ILE A 25 9.00 -19.01 -8.67
N LEU A 26 9.93 -19.28 -9.57
CA LEU A 26 9.65 -19.56 -10.98
C LEU A 26 9.73 -21.07 -11.30
N PRO A 27 8.96 -21.55 -12.29
CA PRO A 27 7.93 -20.81 -13.04
C PRO A 27 6.67 -20.54 -12.20
N LEU A 28 5.97 -19.43 -12.48
CA LEU A 28 4.66 -19.17 -11.88
C LEU A 28 3.67 -20.24 -12.34
N SER A 29 2.94 -20.82 -11.40
CA SER A 29 1.87 -21.77 -11.68
C SER A 29 0.63 -21.07 -12.25
N ARG A 30 -0.29 -21.87 -12.81
CA ARG A 30 -1.63 -21.38 -13.18
C ARG A 30 -2.36 -20.79 -11.96
N GLN A 31 -2.18 -21.38 -10.79
CA GLN A 31 -2.81 -20.90 -9.56
C GLN A 31 -2.27 -19.52 -9.17
N ASP A 32 -0.96 -19.28 -9.30
CA ASP A 32 -0.36 -17.97 -9.02
C ASP A 32 -0.92 -16.88 -9.94
N SER A 33 -1.07 -17.21 -11.22
CA SER A 33 -1.68 -16.30 -12.21
C SER A 33 -3.13 -15.94 -11.84
N LEU A 34 -3.91 -16.90 -11.35
CA LEU A 34 -5.28 -16.66 -10.90
C LEU A 34 -5.34 -15.82 -9.61
N LEU A 35 -4.37 -15.97 -8.71
CA LEU A 35 -4.26 -15.13 -7.51
C LEU A 35 -3.96 -13.67 -7.88
N ILE A 36 -3.06 -13.46 -8.84
CA ILE A 36 -2.76 -12.11 -9.36
C ILE A 36 -4.02 -11.49 -9.97
N GLN A 37 -4.72 -12.23 -10.83
CA GLN A 37 -5.93 -11.74 -11.52
C GLN A 37 -7.10 -11.46 -10.57
N SER A 38 -7.22 -12.18 -9.45
CA SER A 38 -8.30 -11.99 -8.48
C SER A 38 -8.05 -10.85 -7.48
N GLN A 39 -6.90 -10.18 -7.55
CA GLN A 39 -6.61 -9.01 -6.71
C GLN A 39 -7.70 -7.94 -6.88
N ARG A 40 -8.15 -7.38 -5.74
CA ARG A 40 -9.09 -6.24 -5.74
C ARG A 40 -8.32 -4.94 -5.90
N ARG A 41 -8.91 -4.00 -6.65
CA ARG A 41 -8.32 -2.68 -6.85
C ARG A 41 -8.29 -1.92 -5.53
N PRO A 42 -7.13 -1.38 -5.12
CA PRO A 42 -7.07 -0.56 -3.91
C PRO A 42 -7.81 0.76 -4.13
N VAL A 43 -8.49 1.23 -3.09
CA VAL A 43 -9.22 2.51 -3.10
C VAL A 43 -8.26 3.71 -3.16
N ALA A 44 -7.08 3.57 -2.57
CA ALA A 44 -6.03 4.58 -2.61
C ALA A 44 -4.64 3.95 -2.52
N LEU A 45 -3.64 4.68 -2.99
CA LEU A 45 -2.23 4.35 -2.88
C LEU A 45 -1.50 5.47 -2.14
N VAL A 46 -0.44 5.12 -1.42
CA VAL A 46 0.47 6.07 -0.80
C VAL A 46 1.89 5.79 -1.30
N PRO A 47 2.79 6.79 -1.32
CA PRO A 47 4.20 6.56 -1.61
C PRO A 47 4.80 5.42 -0.79
N ALA A 48 5.75 4.69 -1.39
CA ALA A 48 6.45 3.60 -0.75
C ALA A 48 7.11 4.04 0.57
N HIS A 49 7.28 3.10 1.50
CA HIS A 49 7.94 3.29 2.81
C HIS A 49 7.25 4.25 3.79
N LEU A 50 6.04 4.73 3.51
CA LEU A 50 5.30 5.57 4.44
C LEU A 50 4.74 4.83 5.66
N ALA A 51 4.72 3.50 5.67
CA ALA A 51 4.28 2.68 6.82
C ALA A 51 2.96 3.19 7.47
N PRO A 52 1.83 3.12 6.76
CA PRO A 52 0.52 3.41 7.35
C PRO A 52 0.24 2.40 8.48
N MET A 53 -0.10 2.89 9.67
CA MET A 53 -0.26 2.07 10.88
C MET A 53 -1.68 1.97 11.40
N GLY A 54 -2.56 2.89 11.01
CA GLY A 54 -3.94 2.91 11.47
C GLY A 54 -4.82 3.73 10.54
N ILE A 55 -6.10 3.39 10.52
CA ILE A 55 -7.15 4.10 9.79
C ILE A 55 -8.35 4.32 10.73
N HIS A 56 -8.91 5.53 10.71
CA HIS A 56 -10.13 5.87 11.45
C HIS A 56 -11.12 6.58 10.51
N PHE A 57 -12.30 5.99 10.34
CA PHE A 57 -13.38 6.60 9.56
C PHE A 57 -14.15 7.58 10.44
N TYR A 58 -14.17 8.84 10.04
CA TYR A 58 -14.74 9.92 10.84
C TYR A 58 -16.15 10.27 10.38
N THR A 59 -17.11 10.18 11.31
CA THR A 59 -18.54 10.47 11.07
C THR A 59 -19.10 11.55 12.00
N GLY A 60 -18.23 12.21 12.79
CA GLY A 60 -18.61 13.29 13.70
C GLY A 60 -18.66 14.67 13.03
N ASP A 61 -18.92 15.69 13.84
CA ASP A 61 -19.11 17.09 13.46
C ASP A 61 -18.13 18.08 14.15
N LEU A 62 -17.16 17.55 14.90
CA LEU A 62 -16.12 18.33 15.58
C LEU A 62 -15.12 19.00 14.62
N PHE A 63 -14.86 18.41 13.44
CA PHE A 63 -13.97 18.98 12.42
C PHE A 63 -14.75 19.74 11.34
N PRO A 64 -14.12 20.66 10.59
CA PRO A 64 -14.77 21.34 9.47
C PRO A 64 -15.40 20.37 8.47
N ALA A 65 -16.50 20.80 7.82
CA ALA A 65 -17.32 19.96 6.94
C ALA A 65 -16.54 19.18 5.86
N GLN A 66 -15.41 19.73 5.39
CA GLN A 66 -14.52 19.04 4.44
C GLN A 66 -13.88 17.74 4.97
N TYR A 67 -13.98 17.43 6.27
CA TYR A 67 -13.49 16.19 6.87
C TYR A 67 -14.62 15.23 7.22
N HIS A 68 -15.88 15.62 7.05
CA HIS A 68 -17.00 14.72 7.28
C HIS A 68 -16.89 13.54 6.30
N ASN A 69 -17.07 12.32 6.81
CA ASN A 69 -16.93 11.07 6.07
C ASN A 69 -15.53 10.79 5.49
N ALA A 70 -14.50 11.52 5.95
CA ALA A 70 -13.12 11.21 5.61
C ALA A 70 -12.58 10.05 6.46
N ALA A 71 -11.59 9.35 5.94
CA ALA A 71 -10.77 8.45 6.74
C ALA A 71 -9.44 9.12 7.12
N PHE A 72 -9.08 9.12 8.39
CA PHE A 72 -7.76 9.57 8.84
C PHE A 72 -6.80 8.40 8.89
N VAL A 73 -5.66 8.52 8.20
CA VAL A 73 -4.63 7.48 8.16
C VAL A 73 -3.36 7.98 8.86
N ALA A 74 -2.91 7.22 9.86
CA ALA A 74 -1.68 7.51 10.59
C ALA A 74 -0.47 6.95 9.84
N ILE A 75 0.48 7.83 9.49
CA ILE A 75 1.68 7.53 8.70
C ILE A 75 2.91 7.62 9.60
N ARG A 76 3.53 6.46 9.88
CA ARG A 76 4.73 6.37 10.75
C ARG A 76 6.04 6.56 9.99
N GLY A 77 6.10 6.14 8.73
CA GLY A 77 7.32 6.23 7.92
C GLY A 77 7.78 7.67 7.83
N GLY A 78 9.09 7.90 7.80
CA GLY A 78 9.64 9.25 7.79
C GLY A 78 11.15 9.22 7.90
N GLN A 79 11.78 10.35 7.61
CA GLN A 79 13.22 10.46 7.65
C GLN A 79 13.72 10.61 9.10
N THR A 80 14.49 9.63 9.56
CA THR A 80 15.28 9.68 10.80
C THR A 80 16.76 9.52 10.49
N ARG A 81 17.64 9.90 11.42
CA ARG A 81 19.08 9.61 11.29
C ARG A 81 19.27 8.09 11.14
N GLY A 82 20.01 7.68 10.11
CA GLY A 82 20.25 6.27 9.81
C GLY A 82 19.18 5.58 8.95
N ASN A 83 18.07 6.25 8.62
CA ASN A 83 17.07 5.70 7.70
C ASN A 83 17.48 5.93 6.23
N LEU A 84 17.42 4.87 5.43
CA LEU A 84 17.72 4.88 3.99
C LEU A 84 16.56 5.47 3.16
N ALA A 85 15.32 5.40 3.65
CA ALA A 85 14.15 5.89 2.94
C ALA A 85 13.79 7.34 3.33
N ARG A 86 14.07 8.29 2.42
CA ARG A 86 13.66 9.71 2.55
C ARG A 86 12.22 9.90 2.09
N VAL A 87 11.28 9.81 3.03
CA VAL A 87 9.85 9.96 2.75
C VAL A 87 9.19 11.03 3.64
N PRO A 88 8.25 11.82 3.11
CA PRO A 88 7.61 12.91 3.85
C PRO A 88 6.46 12.39 4.72
N GLY A 89 6.74 11.51 5.70
CA GLY A 89 5.69 11.02 6.61
C GLY A 89 5.73 11.69 7.99
N PHE A 90 5.62 10.93 9.09
CA PHE A 90 5.33 11.45 10.45
C PHE A 90 4.11 12.38 10.47
N LYS A 91 2.99 11.89 9.92
CA LYS A 91 1.79 12.70 9.71
C LYS A 91 0.51 11.90 9.81
N VAL A 92 -0.60 12.61 9.90
CA VAL A 92 -1.93 12.06 9.64
C VAL A 92 -2.41 12.67 8.32
N VAL A 93 -2.97 11.84 7.44
CA VAL A 93 -3.57 12.29 6.19
C VAL A 93 -5.07 12.03 6.21
N ALA A 94 -5.84 12.94 5.64
CA ALA A 94 -7.24 12.68 5.31
C ALA A 94 -7.31 11.99 3.95
N LEU A 95 -8.02 10.87 3.91
CA LEU A 95 -8.34 10.11 2.72
C LEU A 95 -9.82 10.31 2.40
N TYR A 96 -10.07 10.74 1.17
CA TYR A 96 -11.40 10.90 0.59
C TYR A 96 -11.57 9.86 -0.50
N ALA A 97 -12.60 9.05 -0.40
CA ALA A 97 -12.92 8.07 -1.41
C ALA A 97 -14.41 7.76 -1.40
N GLU A 98 -14.96 7.61 -2.60
CA GLU A 98 -16.30 7.07 -2.79
C GLU A 98 -16.23 5.55 -2.82
N ALA A 99 -17.27 4.88 -2.32
CA ALA A 99 -17.39 3.45 -2.50
C ALA A 99 -17.59 3.15 -3.99
N VAL A 100 -16.66 2.40 -4.58
CA VAL A 100 -16.89 1.74 -5.87
C VAL A 100 -17.64 0.44 -5.57
N GLY A 101 -18.91 0.38 -5.99
CA GLY A 101 -19.76 -0.81 -5.92
C GLY A 101 -19.25 -1.97 -6.76
#